data_AF-A0AA37XI46-F1
#
_entry.id   AF-A0AA37XI46-F1
#
_cell.length_a   1.000
_cell.length_b   1.000
_cell.length_c   1.000
_cell.angle_alpha   90.00
_cell.angle_beta   90.00
_cell.angle_gamma   90.00
#
_symmetry.space_group_name_H-M   'P 1'
#
loop_
_entity.id
_entity.type
_entity.pdbx_description
1 polymer ?
#
loop_
_entity_poly.entity_id
_entity_poly.type
_entity_poly.pdbx_seq_one_letter_code
_entity_poly.pdbx_strand_id
1 'polypeptide(L)'
;MQKLVTFPNEKLNLDGKAVITLTMPLHVTDVTSDKDTIQVRNLLDEASKNLKEAEVFDRDESLTLIDQVEAMREYEDELVDSDGGLVLYITTDNAYYYHVDVPPVNAVTFNQRPNLLPLIKNYQYTRNYHVLLLNQEDVRFLEKSGGQLFEIDLKKMTKTLLLHKMTH
;
A
#
# COMPACT_ATOMS: atom_id res chain seq x y z
N MET A 1 -10.47 1.48 -7.80
CA MET A 1 -9.20 1.15 -7.11
C MET A 1 -8.26 2.35 -7.19
N GLN A 2 -7.45 2.59 -6.15
CA GLN A 2 -6.46 3.66 -6.12
C GLN A 2 -5.17 3.27 -5.38
N LYS A 3 -4.01 3.53 -6.01
CA LYS A 3 -2.70 3.47 -5.36
C LYS A 3 -2.53 4.62 -4.37
N LEU A 4 -2.03 4.31 -3.18
CA LEU A 4 -1.62 5.27 -2.16
C LEU A 4 -0.10 5.16 -1.94
N VAL A 5 0.57 6.31 -1.85
CA VAL A 5 2.05 6.40 -1.77
C VAL A 5 2.56 7.10 -0.51
N THR A 6 1.65 7.66 0.28
CA THR A 6 1.94 8.34 1.54
C THR A 6 1.21 7.67 2.69
N PHE A 7 1.86 7.60 3.85
CA PHE A 7 1.27 7.15 5.11
C PHE A 7 1.71 8.08 6.24
N PRO A 8 0.80 8.58 7.10
CA PRO A 8 -0.65 8.31 7.12
C PRO A 8 -1.41 8.93 5.92
N ASN A 9 -2.57 8.37 5.59
CA ASN A 9 -3.44 8.85 4.51
C ASN A 9 -4.90 8.93 4.97
N GLU A 10 -5.57 10.06 4.71
CA GLU A 10 -6.95 10.31 5.12
C GLU A 10 -7.96 9.32 4.52
N LYS A 11 -7.64 8.73 3.36
CA LYS A 11 -8.50 7.72 2.70
C LYS A 11 -8.60 6.40 3.48
N LEU A 12 -7.66 6.17 4.39
CA LEU A 12 -7.73 5.03 5.32
C LEU A 12 -8.51 5.36 6.60
N ASN A 13 -9.03 6.58 6.77
CA ASN A 13 -9.98 6.86 7.83
C ASN A 13 -11.38 6.39 7.41
N LEU A 14 -11.65 5.11 7.65
CA LEU A 14 -12.87 4.44 7.19
C LEU A 14 -14.03 4.50 8.20
N ASP A 15 -13.93 5.25 9.30
CA ASP A 15 -15.01 5.54 10.26
C ASP A 15 -15.91 4.35 10.65
N GLY A 16 -15.33 3.15 10.86
CA GLY A 16 -16.08 1.96 11.26
C GLY A 16 -16.67 1.13 10.11
N LYS A 17 -16.36 1.47 8.86
CA LYS A 17 -16.87 0.76 7.68
C LYS A 17 -16.25 -0.63 7.50
N ALA A 18 -17.05 -1.50 6.90
CA ALA A 18 -16.67 -2.69 6.15
C ALA A 18 -15.28 -2.63 5.49
N VAL A 19 -14.25 -3.30 6.01
CA VAL A 19 -12.96 -3.38 5.32
C VAL A 19 -12.31 -4.77 5.37
N ILE A 20 -11.92 -5.22 4.18
CA ILE A 20 -11.07 -6.38 3.98
C ILE A 20 -9.65 -5.86 3.79
N THR A 21 -8.70 -6.36 4.57
CA THR A 21 -7.28 -6.10 4.35
C THR A 21 -6.59 -7.39 3.89
N LEU A 22 -6.04 -7.36 2.68
CA LEU A 22 -5.21 -8.40 2.09
C LEU A 22 -3.76 -7.94 2.11
N THR A 23 -2.87 -8.81 2.56
CA THR A 23 -1.42 -8.55 2.55
C THR A 23 -0.67 -9.72 1.96
N MET A 24 0.37 -9.44 1.17
CA MET A 24 1.28 -10.45 0.64
C MET A 24 2.67 -9.87 0.31
N PRO A 25 3.76 -10.67 0.39
CA PRO A 25 5.04 -10.26 -0.17
C PRO A 25 4.97 -10.29 -1.70
N LEU A 26 5.76 -9.44 -2.35
CA LEU A 26 5.90 -9.37 -3.80
C LEU A 26 7.37 -9.57 -4.21
N HIS A 27 7.58 -10.20 -5.37
CA HIS A 27 8.88 -10.60 -5.87
C HIS A 27 9.03 -10.24 -7.36
N VAL A 28 10.01 -9.40 -7.69
CA VAL A 28 10.30 -9.03 -9.08
C VAL A 28 11.42 -9.92 -9.63
N THR A 29 11.02 -11.06 -10.20
CA THR A 29 11.75 -11.78 -11.25
C THR A 29 10.70 -12.31 -12.24
N ASP A 30 11.04 -12.43 -13.54
CA ASP A 30 10.07 -12.87 -14.57
C ASP A 30 9.38 -14.22 -14.25
N VAL A 31 10.01 -15.06 -13.43
CA VAL A 31 9.47 -16.35 -12.97
C VAL A 31 8.55 -16.22 -11.75
N THR A 32 8.68 -15.14 -10.97
CA THR A 32 7.87 -14.91 -9.76
C THR A 32 6.62 -14.08 -10.00
N SER A 33 6.54 -13.32 -11.10
CA SER A 33 5.34 -12.54 -11.45
C SER A 33 4.10 -13.44 -11.57
N ASP A 34 4.18 -14.54 -12.33
CA ASP A 34 3.08 -15.51 -12.45
C ASP A 34 2.66 -16.09 -11.08
N LYS A 35 3.63 -16.32 -10.19
CA LYS A 35 3.37 -16.86 -8.85
C LYS A 35 2.66 -15.84 -7.98
N ASP A 36 3.05 -14.58 -8.03
CA ASP A 36 2.44 -13.50 -7.27
C ASP A 36 1.02 -13.20 -7.80
N THR A 37 0.80 -13.25 -9.13
CA THR A 37 -0.54 -13.18 -9.74
C THR A 37 -1.44 -14.32 -9.26
N ILE A 38 -0.93 -15.55 -9.24
CA ILE A 38 -1.67 -16.70 -8.69
C ILE A 38 -1.98 -16.49 -7.20
N GLN A 39 -1.02 -15.96 -6.44
CA GLN A 39 -1.18 -15.75 -5.01
C GLN A 39 -2.22 -14.67 -4.71
N VAL A 40 -2.24 -13.54 -5.43
CA VAL A 40 -3.27 -12.50 -5.24
C VAL A 40 -4.65 -13.05 -5.59
N ARG A 41 -4.77 -13.82 -6.68
CA ARG A 41 -6.03 -14.48 -7.07
C ARG A 41 -6.55 -15.42 -5.99
N ASN A 42 -5.68 -16.25 -5.42
CA ASN A 42 -6.05 -17.15 -4.33
C ASN A 42 -6.54 -16.40 -3.08
N LEU A 43 -5.93 -15.25 -2.76
CA LEU A 43 -6.35 -14.43 -1.63
C LEU A 43 -7.69 -13.72 -1.89
N LEU A 44 -7.95 -13.29 -3.13
CA LEU A 44 -9.26 -12.77 -3.54
C LEU A 44 -10.34 -13.86 -3.50
N ASP A 45 -10.02 -15.09 -3.91
CA ASP A 45 -10.91 -16.24 -3.81
C ASP A 45 -11.23 -16.58 -2.34
N GLU A 46 -10.22 -16.59 -1.48
CA GLU A 46 -10.38 -16.76 -0.03
C GLU A 46 -11.28 -15.66 0.56
N ALA A 47 -11.07 -14.40 0.17
CA ALA A 47 -11.90 -13.29 0.60
C ALA A 47 -13.36 -13.46 0.19
N SER A 48 -13.62 -13.73 -1.10
CA SER A 48 -14.95 -13.94 -1.66
C SER A 48 -15.67 -15.14 -1.00
N LYS A 49 -14.94 -16.24 -0.75
CA LYS A 49 -15.47 -17.42 -0.05
C LYS A 49 -15.84 -17.11 1.39
N ASN A 50 -14.93 -16.49 2.15
CA ASN A 50 -15.17 -16.18 3.56
C ASN A 50 -16.35 -15.21 3.75
N LEU A 51 -16.53 -14.22 2.86
CA LEU A 51 -17.71 -13.34 2.91
C LEU A 51 -19.04 -14.07 2.67
N LYS A 52 -19.02 -15.17 1.90
CA LYS A 52 -20.23 -15.97 1.61
C LYS A 52 -20.55 -16.96 2.71
N GLU A 53 -19.52 -17.49 3.37
CA GLU A 53 -19.65 -18.59 4.34
C GLU A 53 -19.69 -18.11 5.79
N ALA A 54 -19.07 -16.97 6.10
CA ALA A 54 -18.99 -16.43 7.45
C ALA A 54 -19.83 -15.16 7.59
N GLU A 55 -20.60 -15.08 8.69
CA GLU A 55 -21.37 -13.89 9.08
C GLU A 55 -20.45 -12.82 9.69
N VAL A 56 -19.44 -12.38 8.93
CA VAL A 56 -18.41 -11.42 9.41
C VAL A 56 -18.91 -9.98 9.36
N PHE A 57 -19.75 -9.67 8.39
CA PHE A 57 -20.41 -8.37 8.20
C PHE A 57 -21.90 -8.58 7.99
N ASP A 58 -22.67 -7.49 7.94
CA ASP A 58 -24.07 -7.61 7.56
C ASP A 58 -24.21 -8.08 6.10
N ARG A 59 -25.41 -8.54 5.74
CA ARG A 59 -25.67 -9.16 4.44
C ARG A 59 -25.43 -8.20 3.28
N ASP A 60 -25.84 -6.94 3.40
CA ASP A 60 -25.75 -5.97 2.32
C ASP A 60 -24.31 -5.48 2.14
N GLU A 61 -23.58 -5.27 3.24
CA GLU A 61 -22.14 -5.04 3.24
C GLU A 61 -21.39 -6.22 2.60
N SER A 62 -21.74 -7.46 2.96
CA SER A 62 -21.06 -8.65 2.44
C SER A 62 -21.25 -8.81 0.94
N LEU A 63 -22.47 -8.60 0.43
CA LEU A 63 -22.75 -8.64 -1.02
C LEU A 63 -21.96 -7.56 -1.77
N THR A 64 -21.95 -6.33 -1.25
CA THR A 64 -21.21 -5.22 -1.86
C THR A 64 -19.70 -5.49 -1.85
N LEU A 65 -19.17 -6.04 -0.75
CA LEU A 65 -17.75 -6.40 -0.64
C LEU A 65 -17.37 -7.56 -1.57
N ILE A 66 -18.26 -8.53 -1.79
CA ILE A 66 -18.04 -9.58 -2.78
C ILE A 66 -17.89 -8.95 -4.17
N ASP A 67 -18.79 -8.06 -4.57
CA ASP A 67 -18.70 -7.38 -5.87
C ASP A 67 -17.40 -6.57 -6.00
N GLN A 68 -16.95 -5.91 -4.93
CA GLN A 68 -15.69 -5.18 -4.91
C GLN A 68 -14.47 -6.11 -5.01
N VAL A 69 -14.49 -7.27 -4.35
CA VAL A 69 -13.44 -8.29 -4.46
C VAL A 69 -13.36 -8.84 -5.89
N GLU A 70 -14.51 -9.14 -6.51
CA GLU A 70 -14.56 -9.61 -7.90
C GLU A 70 -14.06 -8.54 -8.87
N ALA A 71 -14.37 -7.26 -8.63
CA ALA A 71 -13.84 -6.15 -9.43
C ALA A 71 -12.30 -6.01 -9.34
N MET A 72 -11.67 -6.44 -8.23
CA MET A 72 -10.20 -6.39 -8.10
C MET A 72 -9.48 -7.39 -9.02
N ARG A 73 -10.18 -8.39 -9.55
CA ARG A 73 -9.58 -9.37 -10.48
C ARG A 73 -9.11 -8.75 -11.79
N GLU A 74 -9.73 -7.65 -12.21
CA GLU A 74 -9.31 -6.90 -13.40
C GLU A 74 -7.97 -6.20 -13.22
N TYR A 75 -7.49 -6.07 -11.98
CA TYR A 75 -6.28 -5.34 -11.61
C TYR A 75 -5.18 -6.25 -11.03
N GLU A 76 -5.28 -7.58 -11.18
CA GLU A 76 -4.31 -8.53 -10.63
C GLU A 76 -2.87 -8.20 -11.05
N ASP A 77 -2.65 -7.90 -12.33
CA ASP A 77 -1.33 -7.55 -12.87
C ASP A 77 -0.79 -6.23 -12.28
N GLU A 78 -1.64 -5.20 -12.13
CA GLU A 78 -1.26 -3.91 -11.51
C GLU A 78 -0.90 -4.08 -10.03
N LEU A 79 -1.62 -4.96 -9.32
CA LEU A 79 -1.40 -5.20 -7.89
C LEU A 79 -0.05 -5.86 -7.61
N VAL A 80 0.49 -6.63 -8.56
CA VAL A 80 1.76 -7.37 -8.39
C VAL A 80 2.96 -6.73 -9.11
N ASP A 81 2.78 -5.60 -9.78
CA ASP A 81 3.82 -4.88 -10.54
C ASP A 81 4.81 -4.08 -9.63
N SER A 82 5.31 -4.70 -8.56
CA SER A 82 6.30 -4.10 -7.66
C SER A 82 7.08 -5.14 -6.87
N ASP A 83 8.23 -4.76 -6.33
CA ASP A 83 8.94 -5.53 -5.32
C ASP A 83 8.47 -5.18 -3.89
N GLY A 84 8.86 -6.02 -2.92
CA GLY A 84 8.60 -5.81 -1.50
C GLY A 84 7.30 -6.48 -1.06
N GLY A 85 6.18 -5.78 -1.16
CA GLY A 85 4.90 -6.29 -0.68
C GLY A 85 3.68 -5.46 -1.09
N LEU A 86 2.53 -6.11 -1.03
CA LEU A 86 1.21 -5.54 -1.29
C LEU A 86 0.42 -5.43 0.01
N VAL A 87 -0.23 -4.29 0.20
CA VAL A 87 -1.29 -4.09 1.19
C VAL A 87 -2.50 -3.54 0.47
N LEU A 88 -3.55 -4.33 0.36
CA LEU A 88 -4.80 -3.98 -0.33
C LEU A 88 -5.94 -3.87 0.69
N TYR A 89 -6.65 -2.75 0.64
CA TYR A 89 -7.84 -2.45 1.42
C TYR A 89 -9.04 -2.43 0.48
N ILE A 90 -10.01 -3.30 0.69
CA ILE A 90 -11.27 -3.35 -0.07
C ILE A 90 -12.39 -2.94 0.86
N THR A 91 -13.15 -1.93 0.47
CA THR A 91 -14.30 -1.39 1.21
C THR A 91 -15.54 -1.43 0.33
N THR A 92 -16.71 -1.15 0.89
CA THR A 92 -17.96 -1.08 0.12
C THR A 92 -17.97 0.04 -0.92
N ASP A 93 -17.21 1.11 -0.71
CA ASP A 93 -17.19 2.29 -1.58
C ASP A 93 -16.05 2.28 -2.61
N ASN A 94 -14.89 1.71 -2.24
CA ASN A 94 -13.68 1.74 -3.06
C ASN A 94 -12.63 0.72 -2.59
N ALA A 95 -11.56 0.57 -3.37
CA ALA A 95 -10.38 -0.18 -3.01
C ALA A 95 -9.13 0.70 -3.06
N TYR A 96 -8.23 0.52 -2.09
CA TYR A 96 -6.98 1.27 -1.95
C TYR A 96 -5.82 0.30 -1.77
N TYR A 97 -4.68 0.56 -2.39
CA TYR A 97 -3.51 -0.30 -2.20
C TYR A 97 -2.21 0.46 -1.99
N TYR A 98 -1.27 -0.18 -1.30
CA TYR A 98 0.11 0.25 -1.13
C TYR A 98 1.03 -0.85 -1.64
N HIS A 99 2.11 -0.42 -2.29
CA HIS A 99 3.33 -1.21 -2.36
C HIS A 99 4.25 -0.78 -1.22
N VAL A 100 4.79 -1.76 -0.49
CA VAL A 100 5.61 -1.57 0.71
C VAL A 100 6.98 -2.21 0.54
N ASP A 101 8.04 -1.52 0.95
CA ASP A 101 9.41 -2.03 0.87
C ASP A 101 9.64 -3.20 1.85
N VAL A 102 8.92 -3.21 2.99
CA VAL A 102 8.99 -4.29 3.99
C VAL A 102 7.93 -5.34 3.67
N PRO A 103 8.31 -6.57 3.26
CA PRO A 103 7.35 -7.60 2.88
C PRO A 103 6.45 -7.98 4.07
N PRO A 104 5.11 -7.85 3.94
CA PRO A 104 4.20 -8.29 4.97
C PRO A 104 4.03 -9.82 4.93
N VAL A 105 3.44 -10.36 5.99
CA VAL A 105 3.01 -11.76 6.02
C VAL A 105 1.76 -11.91 5.17
N ASN A 106 1.63 -13.04 4.47
CA ASN A 106 0.39 -13.41 3.78
C ASN A 106 -0.78 -13.47 4.76
N ALA A 107 -1.80 -12.66 4.55
CA ALA A 107 -3.01 -12.67 5.36
C ALA A 107 -4.21 -12.03 4.65
N VAL A 108 -5.41 -12.50 5.00
CA VAL A 108 -6.68 -11.82 4.74
C VAL A 108 -7.34 -11.57 6.09
N THR A 109 -7.79 -10.33 6.32
CA THR A 109 -8.48 -9.95 7.56
C THR A 109 -9.75 -9.17 7.24
N PHE A 110 -10.76 -9.33 8.07
CA PHE A 110 -12.09 -8.75 7.91
C PHE A 110 -12.42 -7.97 9.17
N ASN A 111 -12.51 -6.65 9.09
CA ASN A 111 -12.74 -5.80 10.25
C ASN A 111 -13.55 -4.55 9.87
N GLN A 112 -13.99 -3.79 10.88
CA GLN A 112 -14.54 -2.44 10.73
C GLN A 112 -13.46 -1.34 10.82
N ARG A 113 -12.18 -1.75 10.81
CA ARG A 113 -11.02 -0.86 10.82
C ARG A 113 -9.91 -1.47 9.97
N PRO A 114 -9.19 -0.66 9.17
CA PRO A 114 -8.14 -1.19 8.31
C PRO A 114 -6.97 -1.70 9.16
N ASN A 115 -6.39 -2.83 8.77
CA ASN A 115 -5.16 -3.31 9.41
C ASN A 115 -3.98 -2.44 8.95
N LEU A 116 -3.54 -1.52 9.82
CA LEU A 116 -2.45 -0.58 9.54
C LEU A 116 -1.07 -1.12 9.94
N LEU A 117 -0.99 -2.28 10.60
CA LEU A 117 0.28 -2.82 11.10
C LEU A 117 1.35 -2.99 9.99
N PRO A 118 1.01 -3.48 8.78
CA PRO A 118 1.97 -3.54 7.67
C PRO A 118 2.53 -2.16 7.30
N LEU A 119 1.68 -1.14 7.22
CA LEU A 119 2.08 0.21 6.84
C LEU A 119 2.93 0.87 7.94
N ILE A 120 2.57 0.67 9.21
CA ILE A 120 3.34 1.18 10.35
C ILE A 120 4.74 0.56 10.35
N LYS A 121 4.85 -0.76 10.17
CA LYS A 121 6.15 -1.43 10.05
C LYS A 121 6.94 -0.88 8.87
N ASN A 122 6.30 -0.78 7.70
CA ASN A 122 6.96 -0.22 6.52
C ASN A 122 7.50 1.19 6.80
N TYR A 123 6.68 2.07 7.39
CA TYR A 123 7.08 3.43 7.74
C TYR A 123 8.22 3.50 8.77
N GLN A 124 8.25 2.59 9.74
CA GLN A 124 9.31 2.54 10.76
C GLN A 124 10.66 2.06 10.22
N TYR A 125 10.66 1.18 9.23
CA TYR A 125 11.88 0.53 8.72
C TYR A 125 12.34 1.04 7.35
N THR A 126 11.50 1.81 6.65
CA THR A 126 11.93 2.50 5.42
C THR A 126 12.78 3.71 5.78
N ARG A 127 14.01 3.74 5.25
CA ARG A 127 14.88 4.92 5.36
C ARG A 127 14.41 5.95 4.34
N ASN A 128 13.72 6.98 4.81
CA ASN A 128 13.53 8.19 4.01
C ASN A 128 14.92 8.77 3.72
N TYR A 129 15.31 8.80 2.45
CA TYR A 129 16.51 9.48 2.02
C TYR A 129 16.15 10.59 1.06
N HIS A 130 16.90 11.68 1.17
CA HIS A 130 16.77 12.83 0.30
C HIS A 130 17.90 12.80 -0.72
N VAL A 131 17.56 13.01 -1.99
CA VAL A 131 18.52 13.11 -3.08
C VAL A 131 18.66 14.59 -3.43
N LEU A 132 19.87 15.11 -3.29
CA LEU A 132 20.23 16.44 -3.75
C LEU A 132 20.92 16.31 -5.11
N LEU A 133 20.30 16.83 -6.16
CA LEU A 133 20.87 16.94 -7.49
C LEU A 133 21.43 18.33 -7.69
N LEU A 134 22.73 18.42 -7.98
CA LEU A 134 23.45 19.67 -8.19
C LEU A 134 24.03 19.69 -9.59
N ASN A 135 23.79 20.77 -10.33
CA ASN A 135 24.58 21.12 -11.51
C ASN A 135 25.05 22.60 -11.41
N GLN A 136 25.73 23.11 -12.43
CA GLN A 136 26.25 24.50 -12.41
C GLN A 136 25.16 25.59 -12.40
N GLU A 137 23.94 25.26 -12.83
CA GLU A 137 22.86 26.23 -13.08
C GLU A 137 21.64 26.04 -12.15
N ASP A 138 21.49 24.87 -11.52
CA ASP A 138 20.28 24.46 -10.82
C ASP A 138 20.53 23.45 -9.68
N VAL A 139 19.62 23.47 -8.71
CA VAL A 139 19.58 22.60 -7.54
C VAL A 139 18.19 22.01 -7.41
N ARG A 140 18.09 20.67 -7.53
CA ARG A 140 16.83 19.93 -7.35
C ARG A 140 16.92 19.06 -6.11
N PHE A 141 15.85 19.04 -5.33
CA PHE A 141 15.75 18.22 -4.12
C PHE A 141 14.62 17.21 -4.31
N LEU A 142 14.95 15.94 -4.18
CA LEU A 142 13.98 14.85 -4.26
C LEU A 142 13.91 14.14 -2.91
N GLU A 143 12.72 13.74 -2.48
CA GLU A 143 12.54 12.82 -1.36
C GLU A 143 12.07 11.47 -1.88
N LYS A 144 12.68 10.39 -1.37
CA LYS A 144 12.12 9.05 -1.57
C LYS A 144 10.99 8.82 -0.55
N SER A 145 9.79 8.55 -1.05
CA SER A 145 8.66 8.04 -0.26
C SER A 145 8.01 6.87 -1.00
N GLY A 146 7.80 5.75 -0.33
CA GLY A 146 7.05 4.60 -0.88
C GLY A 146 7.55 4.13 -2.25
N GLY A 147 8.86 3.93 -2.40
CA GLY A 147 9.48 3.49 -3.66
C GLY A 147 9.65 4.57 -4.74
N GLN A 148 9.00 5.74 -4.60
CA GLN A 148 9.00 6.80 -5.61
C GLN A 148 9.82 8.02 -5.16
N LEU A 149 10.31 8.78 -6.13
CA LEU A 149 10.99 10.06 -5.89
C LEU A 149 10.03 11.20 -6.19
N PHE A 150 9.84 12.08 -5.22
CA PHE A 150 9.03 13.29 -5.35
C PHE A 150 9.92 14.51 -5.30
N GLU A 151 9.78 15.41 -6.26
CA GLU A 151 10.49 16.68 -6.24
C GLU A 151 9.86 17.64 -5.22
N ILE A 152 10.72 18.19 -4.37
CA ILE A 152 10.32 19.14 -3.34
C ILE A 152 10.79 20.53 -3.75
N ASP A 153 9.86 21.48 -3.73
CA ASP A 153 10.18 22.89 -3.83
C ASP A 153 10.82 23.38 -2.52
N LEU A 154 12.15 23.52 -2.55
CA LEU A 154 12.95 24.01 -1.42
C LEU A 154 12.47 25.37 -0.90
N LYS A 155 11.83 26.21 -1.72
CA LYS A 155 11.33 27.53 -1.29
C LYS A 155 10.10 27.42 -0.40
N LYS A 156 9.37 26.31 -0.47
CA LYS A 156 8.18 26.02 0.36
C LYS A 156 8.52 25.26 1.64
N MET A 157 9.73 24.69 1.75
CA MET A 157 10.19 24.08 2.99
C MET A 157 10.49 25.18 4.03
N THR A 158 9.60 25.37 4.99
CA THR A 158 9.87 26.19 6.17
C THR A 158 11.05 25.62 6.95
N LYS A 159 12.09 26.47 7.15
CA LYS A 159 13.31 26.25 7.93
C LYS A 159 13.12 25.29 9.12
N THR A 160 13.40 24.01 8.92
CA THR A 160 13.72 23.09 10.02
C THR A 160 14.97 22.30 9.64
N LEU A 161 16.11 22.92 9.95
CA LEU A 161 17.43 22.34 10.28
C LEU A 161 17.89 21.08 9.54
N LEU A 162 18.68 21.28 8.47
CA LEU A 162 19.82 20.41 8.14
C LEU A 162 21.09 21.02 8.72
N LEU A 163 21.43 20.65 9.95
CA LEU A 163 22.78 20.83 10.48
C LEU A 163 23.24 19.47 11.02
N HIS A 164 23.54 18.56 10.10
CA HIS A 164 24.36 17.41 10.45
C HIS A 164 25.79 17.93 10.57
N LYS A 165 26.21 18.20 11.81
CA LYS A 165 27.62 18.46 12.13
C LYS A 165 28.43 17.26 11.65
N MET A 166 29.23 17.46 10.60
CA MET A 166 30.41 16.64 10.38
C MET A 166 31.39 17.00 11.49
N THR A 167 31.47 16.16 12.52
CA THR A 167 32.61 16.14 13.43
C THR A 167 33.70 15.29 12.79
N HIS A 168 34.86 15.93 12.65
CA HIS A 168 36.15 15.36 12.23
C HIS A 168 36.58 14.15 13.05
#